data_AF-A0A139GU27-F1
#
_entry.id   AF-A0A139GU27-F1
#
_cell.length_a   1.000
_cell.length_b   1.000
_cell.length_c   1.000
_cell.angle_alpha   90.00
_cell.angle_beta   90.00
_cell.angle_gamma   90.00
#
_symmetry.space_group_name_H-M   'P 1'
#
loop_
_entity.id
_entity.type
_entity.pdbx_description
1 polymer ?
#
loop_
_entity_poly.entity_id
_entity_poly.type
_entity_poly.pdbx_seq_one_letter_code
_entity_poly.pdbx_strand_id
1 'polypeptide(L)'
;MPIALVQPPSSSSLLLSLLPAELRNQIYEELLVQRGRIWSGQTARENQKKRICANILRTCKKVHAEATPLLYALNTFLAHPNLLAALPRFLLDRLTRTPLPPVIYPRVATLIKRFFIHVRLDTDPRFSKAQATESFSGVEELEVEVFQSSYGTCDFAVLRLFEGIRGVGKATVQGSVGDGAYAKWLERTMMSAHTAETEEFSEEFVGGGTYRTCSTDAA
;
A
#
# COMPACT_ATOMS: atom_id res chain seq x y z
N MET A 1 -49.10 2.70 -40.16
CA MET A 1 -48.20 1.55 -39.94
C MET A 1 -46.85 2.10 -39.47
N PRO A 2 -46.50 2.04 -38.17
CA PRO A 2 -45.18 2.46 -37.73
C PRO A 2 -44.17 1.31 -37.94
N ILE A 3 -43.08 1.63 -38.63
CA ILE A 3 -41.95 0.74 -38.87
C ILE A 3 -41.20 0.58 -37.55
N ALA A 4 -41.20 -0.64 -37.00
CA ALA A 4 -40.39 -0.98 -35.85
C ALA A 4 -38.90 -0.91 -36.25
N LEU A 5 -38.18 0.07 -35.69
CA LEU A 5 -36.72 0.12 -35.75
C LEU A 5 -36.16 -1.06 -34.96
N VAL A 6 -35.76 -2.11 -35.68
CA VAL A 6 -34.97 -3.21 -35.15
C VAL A 6 -33.64 -2.62 -34.68
N GLN A 7 -33.45 -2.52 -33.37
CA GLN A 7 -32.16 -2.18 -32.79
C GLN A 7 -31.15 -3.27 -33.19
N PRO A 8 -29.92 -2.91 -33.63
CA PRO A 8 -28.90 -3.91 -33.86
C PRO A 8 -28.61 -4.64 -32.54
N PRO A 9 -28.39 -5.96 -32.54
CA PRO A 9 -28.01 -6.67 -31.34
C PRO A 9 -26.70 -6.06 -30.85
N SER A 10 -26.77 -5.37 -29.72
CA SER A 10 -25.60 -4.98 -28.97
C SER A 10 -24.79 -6.26 -28.74
N SER A 11 -23.62 -6.35 -29.36
CA SER A 11 -22.62 -7.40 -29.12
C SER A 11 -22.05 -7.27 -27.71
N SER A 12 -22.90 -7.42 -26.70
CA SER A 12 -22.51 -7.71 -25.33
C SER A 12 -22.13 -9.17 -25.30
N SER A 13 -20.87 -9.45 -24.99
CA SER A 13 -20.33 -10.80 -24.83
C SER A 13 -21.24 -11.61 -23.89
N LEU A 14 -22.01 -12.54 -24.45
CA LEU A 14 -23.05 -13.30 -23.74
C LEU A 14 -22.49 -14.03 -22.50
N LEU A 15 -21.23 -14.46 -22.57
CA LEU A 15 -20.56 -15.19 -21.49
C LEU A 15 -20.47 -14.39 -20.20
N LEU A 16 -20.01 -13.13 -20.24
CA LEU A 16 -19.90 -12.31 -19.02
C LEU A 16 -21.27 -11.86 -18.51
N SER A 17 -22.25 -11.63 -19.38
CA SER A 17 -23.58 -11.22 -18.93
C SER A 17 -24.38 -12.35 -18.26
N LEU A 18 -24.13 -13.60 -18.63
CA LEU A 18 -24.82 -14.79 -18.12
C LEU A 18 -24.27 -15.29 -16.78
N LEU A 19 -23.04 -14.90 -16.42
CA LEU A 19 -22.41 -15.28 -15.15
C LEU A 19 -23.01 -14.47 -13.98
N PRO A 20 -23.25 -15.08 -12.80
CA PRO A 20 -23.52 -14.38 -11.55
C PRO A 20 -22.44 -13.34 -11.21
N ALA A 21 -22.79 -12.33 -10.40
CA ALA A 21 -21.89 -11.22 -10.09
C ALA A 21 -20.61 -11.67 -9.36
N GLU A 22 -20.74 -12.69 -8.53
CA GLU A 22 -19.67 -13.28 -7.73
C GLU A 22 -18.59 -13.90 -8.63
N LEU A 23 -19.01 -14.65 -9.65
CA LEU A 23 -18.07 -15.25 -10.61
C LEU A 23 -17.41 -14.19 -11.50
N ARG A 24 -18.13 -13.12 -11.84
CA ARG A 24 -17.53 -11.98 -12.55
C ARG A 24 -16.45 -11.31 -11.71
N ASN A 25 -16.72 -11.06 -10.42
CA ASN A 25 -15.75 -10.47 -9.50
C ASN A 25 -14.49 -11.34 -9.37
N GLN A 26 -14.63 -12.66 -9.27
CA GLN A 26 -13.48 -13.57 -9.25
C GLN A 26 -12.64 -13.48 -10.54
N ILE A 27 -13.29 -13.40 -11.70
CA ILE A 27 -12.58 -13.20 -12.99
C ILE A 27 -11.86 -11.84 -12.99
N TYR A 28 -12.50 -10.78 -12.50
CA TYR A 28 -11.89 -9.45 -12.42
C TYR A 28 -10.69 -9.45 -11.48
N GLU A 29 -10.79 -10.11 -10.32
CA GLU A 29 -9.68 -10.23 -9.38
C GLU A 29 -8.46 -10.90 -10.02
N GLU A 30 -8.64 -12.03 -10.69
CA GLU A 30 -7.53 -12.75 -11.33
C GLU A 30 -6.88 -11.96 -12.48
N LEU A 31 -7.64 -11.11 -13.17
CA LEU A 31 -7.15 -10.30 -14.30
C LEU A 31 -6.54 -8.96 -13.90
N LEU A 32 -7.04 -8.35 -12.82
CA LEU A 32 -6.75 -6.96 -12.43
C LEU A 32 -5.95 -6.84 -11.14
N VAL A 33 -5.94 -7.86 -10.27
CA VAL A 33 -5.29 -7.77 -8.95
C VAL A 33 -3.92 -8.43 -8.99
N GLN A 34 -2.90 -7.62 -8.77
CA GLN A 34 -1.53 -8.07 -8.62
C GLN A 34 -1.32 -8.60 -7.20
N ARG A 35 -1.63 -9.88 -6.98
CA ARG A 35 -1.24 -10.58 -5.76
C ARG A 35 0.27 -10.81 -5.80
N GLY A 36 1.02 -9.92 -5.17
CA GLY A 36 2.48 -10.02 -5.02
C GLY A 36 2.82 -11.30 -4.27
N ARG A 37 3.50 -12.24 -4.91
CA ARG A 37 4.07 -13.39 -4.20
C ARG A 37 5.29 -12.89 -3.43
N ILE A 38 5.09 -12.67 -2.15
CA ILE A 38 6.18 -12.59 -1.19
C ILE A 38 6.79 -14.00 -1.19
N TRP A 39 8.02 -14.16 -1.68
CA TRP A 39 8.85 -15.34 -1.39
C TRP A 39 8.55 -16.68 -2.07
N SER A 40 8.11 -16.72 -3.32
CA SER A 40 8.32 -17.96 -4.10
C SER A 40 9.59 -17.76 -4.93
N GLY A 41 10.59 -18.64 -4.78
CA GLY A 41 11.81 -18.72 -5.60
C GLY A 41 11.56 -19.05 -7.08
N GLN A 42 10.51 -18.47 -7.64
CA GLN A 42 10.13 -18.55 -9.03
C GLN A 42 11.14 -17.73 -9.82
N THR A 43 11.82 -18.44 -10.72
CA THR A 43 12.85 -17.88 -11.60
C THR A 43 12.33 -16.66 -12.36
N ALA A 44 13.22 -15.74 -12.74
CA ALA A 44 12.93 -14.53 -13.51
C ALA A 44 12.13 -14.77 -14.83
N ARG A 45 12.02 -16.02 -15.28
CA ARG A 45 11.20 -16.46 -16.43
C ARG A 45 9.71 -16.60 -16.11
N GLU A 46 9.31 -16.98 -14.89
CA GLU A 46 7.89 -17.02 -14.46
C GLU A 46 7.36 -15.64 -14.05
N ASN A 47 8.26 -14.73 -13.66
CA ASN A 47 7.98 -13.31 -13.49
C ASN A 47 7.77 -12.57 -14.83
N GLN A 48 7.95 -13.24 -15.98
CA GLN A 48 7.57 -12.65 -17.26
C GLN A 48 6.05 -12.53 -17.36
N LYS A 49 5.59 -11.30 -17.12
CA LYS A 49 4.28 -10.77 -17.56
C LYS A 49 3.05 -11.29 -16.80
N LYS A 50 2.97 -11.02 -15.50
CA LYS A 50 1.66 -10.63 -14.96
C LYS A 50 1.32 -9.23 -15.48
N ARG A 51 0.87 -9.17 -16.73
CA ARG A 51 0.37 -7.96 -17.37
C ARG A 51 -1.06 -7.77 -16.89
N ILE A 52 -1.32 -6.68 -16.19
CA ILE A 52 -2.67 -6.30 -15.80
C ILE A 52 -3.50 -6.09 -17.07
N CYS A 53 -4.60 -6.82 -17.17
CA CYS A 53 -5.48 -6.78 -18.34
C CYS A 53 -6.52 -5.64 -18.22
N ALA A 54 -6.05 -4.41 -17.97
CA ALA A 54 -6.93 -3.24 -17.79
C ALA A 54 -7.80 -2.91 -19.02
N ASN A 55 -7.45 -3.44 -20.21
CA ASN A 55 -8.26 -3.31 -21.42
C ASN A 55 -9.70 -3.86 -21.25
N ILE A 56 -9.92 -4.78 -20.30
CA ILE A 56 -11.26 -5.29 -20.01
C ILE A 56 -12.23 -4.19 -19.57
N LEU A 57 -11.73 -3.13 -18.92
CA LEU A 57 -12.52 -1.97 -18.48
C LEU A 57 -13.09 -1.15 -19.64
N ARG A 58 -12.59 -1.37 -20.87
CA ARG A 58 -13.06 -0.69 -22.09
C ARG A 58 -14.14 -1.46 -22.83
N THR A 59 -14.52 -2.66 -22.37
CA THR A 59 -15.44 -3.55 -23.10
C THR A 59 -16.89 -3.07 -23.00
N CYS A 60 -17.43 -2.90 -21.80
CA CYS A 60 -18.80 -2.40 -21.59
C CYS A 60 -18.95 -1.63 -20.27
N LYS A 61 -20.04 -0.84 -20.17
CA LYS A 61 -20.32 0.00 -18.99
C LYS A 61 -20.48 -0.81 -17.69
N LYS A 62 -21.06 -2.02 -17.78
CA LYS A 62 -21.26 -2.90 -16.63
C LYS A 62 -19.92 -3.38 -16.05
N VAL A 63 -19.06 -3.93 -16.91
CA VAL A 63 -17.70 -4.36 -16.53
C VAL A 63 -16.91 -3.19 -15.97
N HIS A 64 -16.99 -2.02 -16.60
CA HIS A 64 -16.32 -0.82 -16.10
C HIS A 64 -16.75 -0.47 -14.67
N ALA A 65 -18.07 -0.40 -14.42
CA ALA A 65 -18.59 -0.05 -13.11
C ALA A 65 -18.25 -1.08 -12.02
N GLU A 66 -18.27 -2.37 -12.34
CA GLU A 66 -17.98 -3.46 -11.38
C GLU A 66 -16.48 -3.61 -11.11
N ALA A 67 -15.64 -3.53 -12.15
CA ALA A 67 -14.23 -3.89 -12.05
C ALA A 67 -13.30 -2.70 -11.73
N THR A 68 -13.72 -1.46 -11.99
CA THR A 68 -12.93 -0.27 -11.63
C THR A 68 -12.65 -0.19 -10.12
N PRO A 69 -13.63 -0.35 -9.22
CA PRO A 69 -13.36 -0.37 -7.78
C PRO A 69 -12.38 -1.47 -7.37
N LEU A 70 -12.49 -2.67 -7.97
CA LEU A 70 -11.59 -3.79 -7.67
C LEU A 70 -10.15 -3.48 -8.07
N LEU A 71 -9.94 -2.87 -9.25
CA LEU A 71 -8.61 -2.48 -9.72
C LEU A 71 -7.94 -1.49 -8.75
N TYR A 72 -8.65 -0.45 -8.31
CA TYR A 72 -8.03 0.60 -7.49
C TYR A 72 -7.99 0.27 -5.99
N ALA A 73 -8.98 -0.47 -5.47
CA ALA A 73 -9.05 -0.78 -4.04
C ALA A 73 -8.13 -1.95 -3.64
N LEU A 74 -8.03 -2.99 -4.48
CA LEU A 74 -7.32 -4.23 -4.10
C LEU A 74 -5.84 -4.24 -4.49
N ASN A 75 -5.41 -3.33 -5.37
CA ASN A 75 -4.00 -3.22 -5.75
C ASN A 75 -3.26 -2.20 -4.89
N THR A 76 -1.95 -2.42 -4.75
CA THR A 76 -1.06 -1.50 -4.04
C THR A 76 -0.56 -0.40 -5.00
N PHE A 77 -0.55 0.84 -4.53
CA PHE A 77 -0.04 2.00 -5.27
C PHE A 77 1.20 2.57 -4.58
N LEU A 78 2.20 2.92 -5.39
CA LEU A 78 3.38 3.64 -4.96
C LEU A 78 3.01 5.09 -4.67
N ALA A 79 3.12 5.50 -3.41
CA ALA A 79 3.03 6.88 -3.00
C ALA A 79 4.24 7.67 -3.54
N HIS A 80 4.02 8.94 -3.86
CA HIS A 80 5.13 9.82 -4.23
C HIS A 80 5.95 10.16 -2.98
N PRO A 81 7.30 10.15 -3.03
CA PRO A 81 8.12 10.40 -1.84
C PRO A 81 7.81 11.73 -1.16
N ASN A 82 7.53 12.79 -1.93
CA ASN A 82 7.27 14.13 -1.38
C ASN A 82 5.78 14.52 -1.36
N LEU A 83 4.96 13.90 -2.23
CA LEU A 83 3.55 14.27 -2.44
C LEU A 83 2.59 13.20 -1.91
N LEU A 84 3.14 12.13 -1.32
CA LEU A 84 2.41 11.08 -0.62
C LEU A 84 1.27 10.49 -1.47
N ALA A 85 0.04 10.54 -0.96
CA ALA A 85 -1.15 10.01 -1.61
C ALA A 85 -1.71 10.91 -2.72
N ALA A 86 -1.18 12.13 -2.93
CA ALA A 86 -1.72 13.07 -3.92
C ALA A 86 -1.44 12.65 -5.39
N LEU A 87 -0.35 11.92 -5.64
CA LEU A 87 0.00 11.39 -6.96
C LEU A 87 0.37 9.90 -6.89
N PRO A 88 -0.61 9.02 -6.65
CA PRO A 88 -0.36 7.60 -6.54
C PRO A 88 -0.02 7.02 -7.91
N ARG A 89 1.00 6.16 -7.95
CA ARG A 89 1.43 5.44 -9.15
C ARG A 89 1.12 3.96 -8.99
N PHE A 90 0.57 3.34 -10.02
CA PHE A 90 0.30 1.90 -9.95
C PHE A 90 1.62 1.13 -9.85
N LEU A 91 1.75 0.26 -8.85
CA LEU A 91 2.95 -0.53 -8.60
C LEU A 91 2.82 -1.91 -9.26
N LEU A 92 3.56 -2.14 -10.34
CA LEU A 92 3.50 -3.43 -11.07
C LEU A 92 4.27 -4.54 -10.34
N ASP A 93 5.39 -4.17 -9.74
CA ASP A 93 6.28 -5.08 -9.05
C ASP A 93 6.93 -4.35 -7.88
N ARG A 94 6.91 -5.00 -6.72
CA ARG A 94 7.48 -4.48 -5.47
C ARG A 94 9.00 -4.56 -5.46
N LEU A 95 9.59 -5.53 -6.16
CA LEU A 95 11.04 -5.73 -6.20
C LEU A 95 11.74 -4.69 -7.09
N THR A 96 11.24 -4.52 -8.31
CA THR A 96 11.78 -3.53 -9.25
C THR A 96 11.22 -2.12 -9.02
N ARG A 97 10.19 -1.99 -8.17
CA ARG A 97 9.45 -0.75 -7.90
C ARG A 97 9.01 -0.02 -9.17
N THR A 98 8.77 -0.76 -10.25
CA THR A 98 8.47 -0.20 -11.58
C THR A 98 7.09 0.46 -11.55
N PRO A 99 6.98 1.80 -11.57
CA PRO A 99 5.71 2.47 -11.50
C PRO A 99 5.13 2.71 -12.90
N LEU A 100 3.81 2.62 -13.02
CA LEU A 100 3.09 3.19 -14.15
C LEU A 100 2.91 4.71 -13.98
N PRO A 101 2.47 5.42 -15.04
CA PRO A 101 2.11 6.83 -14.94
C PRO A 101 1.16 7.11 -13.76
N PRO A 102 1.25 8.30 -13.14
CA PRO A 102 0.44 8.65 -11.99
C PRO A 102 -1.05 8.68 -12.32
N VAL A 103 -1.86 8.31 -11.34
CA VAL A 103 -3.31 8.43 -11.41
C VAL A 103 -3.68 9.89 -11.17
N ILE A 104 -4.09 10.58 -12.23
CA ILE A 104 -4.39 12.03 -12.19
C ILE A 104 -5.86 12.30 -11.83
N TYR A 105 -6.74 11.34 -12.06
CA TYR A 105 -8.19 11.54 -11.92
C TYR A 105 -8.62 11.39 -10.45
N PRO A 106 -9.14 12.44 -9.80
CA PRO A 106 -9.49 12.40 -8.36
C PRO A 106 -10.56 11.35 -8.04
N ARG A 107 -11.52 11.14 -8.97
CA ARG A 107 -12.62 10.18 -8.80
C ARG A 107 -12.12 8.77 -8.52
N VAL A 108 -11.06 8.33 -9.20
CA VAL A 108 -10.48 6.99 -8.98
C VAL A 108 -9.41 7.00 -7.88
N ALA A 109 -8.78 8.16 -7.61
CA ALA A 109 -7.82 8.29 -6.52
C ALA A 109 -8.46 7.99 -5.16
N THR A 110 -9.73 8.39 -4.94
CA THR A 110 -10.49 8.07 -3.72
C THR A 110 -10.75 6.58 -3.51
N LEU A 111 -10.62 5.76 -4.57
CA LEU A 111 -10.80 4.31 -4.48
C LEU A 111 -9.51 3.60 -4.03
N ILE A 112 -8.37 4.30 -4.03
CA ILE A 112 -7.08 3.74 -3.68
C ILE A 112 -6.97 3.66 -2.16
N LYS A 113 -6.84 2.43 -1.65
CA LYS A 113 -6.79 2.16 -0.21
C LYS A 113 -5.53 1.45 0.26
N ARG A 114 -4.66 1.05 -0.67
CA ARG A 114 -3.45 0.28 -0.37
C ARG A 114 -2.24 1.02 -0.92
N PHE A 115 -1.37 1.47 -0.03
CA PHE A 115 -0.21 2.30 -0.37
C PHE A 115 1.09 1.62 0.01
N PHE A 116 2.10 1.87 -0.82
CA PHE A 116 3.49 1.53 -0.58
C PHE A 116 4.31 2.81 -0.74
N ILE A 117 5.13 3.15 0.25
CA ILE A 117 6.02 4.31 0.20
C ILE A 117 7.45 3.88 0.48
N HIS A 118 8.38 4.36 -0.34
CA HIS A 118 9.80 4.17 -0.12
C HIS A 118 10.41 5.46 0.42
N VAL A 119 10.99 5.39 1.61
CA VAL A 119 11.49 6.53 2.38
C VAL A 119 12.99 6.39 2.59
N ARG A 120 13.72 7.45 2.27
CA ARG A 120 15.15 7.54 2.54
C ARG A 120 15.38 8.19 3.90
N LEU A 121 16.15 7.53 4.77
CA LEU A 121 16.54 8.09 6.06
C LEU A 121 17.66 9.13 5.94
N ASP A 122 18.43 9.07 4.86
CA ASP A 122 19.58 9.95 4.61
C ASP A 122 19.22 11.24 3.86
N THR A 123 17.93 11.53 3.66
CA THR A 123 17.46 12.70 2.91
C THR A 123 16.23 13.30 3.57
N ASP A 124 16.12 14.63 3.55
CA ASP A 124 14.90 15.32 3.96
C ASP A 124 13.72 14.88 3.07
N PRO A 125 12.65 14.28 3.64
CA PRO A 125 11.49 13.81 2.91
C PRO A 125 10.64 14.93 2.28
N ARG A 126 10.82 16.20 2.68
CA ARG A 126 10.06 17.36 2.19
C ARG A 126 8.53 17.25 2.37
N PHE A 127 8.08 16.48 3.36
CA PHE A 127 6.69 16.47 3.80
C PHE A 127 6.63 16.55 5.33
N SER A 128 5.51 17.03 5.87
CA SER A 128 5.28 17.16 7.31
C SER A 128 4.52 15.97 7.90
N LYS A 129 4.58 15.83 9.23
CA LYS A 129 3.79 14.85 9.99
C LYS A 129 2.28 14.98 9.72
N ALA A 130 1.79 16.21 9.58
CA ALA A 130 0.39 16.49 9.27
C ALA A 130 0.01 15.98 7.87
N GLN A 131 0.85 16.20 6.85
CA GLN A 131 0.62 15.73 5.49
C GLN A 131 0.62 14.19 5.41
N ALA A 132 1.53 13.52 6.13
CA ALA A 132 1.56 12.07 6.23
C ALA A 132 0.30 11.51 6.91
N THR A 133 -0.13 12.16 7.99
CA THR A 133 -1.35 11.79 8.73
C THR A 133 -2.59 11.92 7.86
N GLU A 134 -2.76 13.04 7.16
CA GLU A 134 -3.89 13.27 6.24
C GLU A 134 -3.90 12.27 5.08
N SER A 135 -2.71 11.95 4.55
CA SER A 135 -2.59 11.10 3.35
C SER A 135 -2.89 9.62 3.62
N PHE A 136 -2.59 9.12 4.82
CA PHE A 136 -2.57 7.67 5.08
C PHE A 136 -3.44 7.21 6.24
N SER A 137 -4.05 8.10 7.02
CA SER A 137 -4.96 7.64 8.08
C SER A 137 -6.22 7.02 7.47
N GLY A 138 -6.69 5.91 8.04
CA GLY A 138 -7.89 5.20 7.58
C GLY A 138 -7.71 4.36 6.31
N VAL A 139 -6.49 4.24 5.76
CA VAL A 139 -6.24 3.38 4.58
C VAL A 139 -6.28 1.91 4.97
N GLU A 140 -6.55 1.02 4.01
CA GLU A 140 -6.68 -0.42 4.27
C GLU A 140 -5.32 -1.09 4.49
N GLU A 141 -4.30 -0.71 3.70
CA GLU A 141 -2.94 -1.23 3.83
C GLU A 141 -1.93 -0.10 3.60
N LEU A 142 -0.95 0.03 4.50
CA LEU A 142 0.17 0.95 4.36
C LEU A 142 1.48 0.18 4.57
N GLU A 143 2.35 0.23 3.56
CA GLU A 143 3.69 -0.32 3.66
C GLU A 143 4.73 0.78 3.51
N VAL A 144 5.59 0.91 4.52
CA VAL A 144 6.69 1.86 4.57
C VAL A 144 7.99 1.08 4.46
N GLU A 145 8.64 1.17 3.32
CA GLU A 145 9.98 0.63 3.14
C GLU A 145 11.01 1.74 3.36
N VAL A 146 11.89 1.54 4.34
CA VAL A 146 12.91 2.51 4.72
C VAL A 146 14.28 2.06 4.23
N PHE A 147 15.06 3.00 3.70
CA PHE A 147 16.41 2.74 3.19
C PHE A 147 17.40 3.78 3.72
N GLN A 148 18.60 3.31 4.09
CA GLN A 148 19.75 4.16 4.35
C GLN A 148 20.95 3.69 3.52
N SER A 149 21.76 4.64 3.04
CA SER A 149 22.96 4.34 2.26
C SER A 149 24.12 3.85 3.11
N SER A 150 24.22 4.30 4.36
CA SER A 150 25.24 3.90 5.33
C SER A 150 24.59 3.43 6.62
N TYR A 151 24.98 2.24 7.10
CA TYR A 151 24.38 1.65 8.31
C TYR A 151 24.82 2.40 9.56
N GLY A 152 23.87 2.78 10.42
CA GLY A 152 24.14 3.35 11.75
C GLY A 152 24.50 4.85 11.75
N THR A 153 24.36 5.55 10.62
CA THR A 153 24.68 6.98 10.52
C THR A 153 23.45 7.88 10.53
N CYS A 154 22.26 7.32 10.32
CA CYS A 154 21.01 8.08 10.25
C CYS A 154 20.10 7.73 11.43
N ASP A 155 19.44 8.74 11.99
CA ASP A 155 18.42 8.55 13.01
C ASP A 155 17.06 8.18 12.38
N PHE A 156 16.12 7.78 13.23
CA PHE A 156 14.75 7.47 12.80
C PHE A 156 13.84 8.71 12.79
N ALA A 157 14.40 9.93 12.74
CA ALA A 157 13.62 11.18 12.81
C ALA A 157 12.59 11.27 11.68
N VAL A 158 12.94 10.79 10.49
CA VAL A 158 12.02 10.73 9.33
C VAL A 158 10.82 9.82 9.61
N LEU A 159 11.00 8.71 10.34
CA LEU A 159 9.89 7.82 10.69
C LEU A 159 8.94 8.45 11.72
N ARG A 160 9.40 9.44 12.51
CA ARG A 160 8.53 10.19 13.43
C ARG A 160 7.43 10.96 12.71
N LEU A 161 7.63 11.30 11.43
CA LEU A 161 6.60 11.94 10.60
C LEU A 161 5.38 11.03 10.39
N PHE A 162 5.53 9.73 10.56
CA PHE A 162 4.45 8.77 10.37
C PHE A 162 3.70 8.43 11.68
N GLU A 163 4.19 8.87 12.83
CA GLU A 163 3.59 8.59 14.15
C GLU A 163 2.18 9.14 14.33
N GLY A 164 1.72 10.08 13.49
CA GLY A 164 0.37 10.64 13.58
C GLY A 164 -0.70 9.80 12.87
N ILE A 165 -0.29 8.85 12.03
CA ILE A 165 -1.19 8.05 11.21
C ILE A 165 -1.97 7.08 12.11
N ARG A 166 -3.29 6.98 11.91
CA ARG A 166 -4.18 6.09 12.69
C ARG A 166 -5.20 5.37 11.81
N GLY A 167 -5.81 4.33 12.35
CA GLY A 167 -6.91 3.58 11.72
C GLY A 167 -6.52 2.83 10.45
N VAL A 168 -5.24 2.51 10.26
CA VAL A 168 -4.77 1.71 9.14
C VAL A 168 -5.19 0.26 9.35
N GLY A 169 -5.79 -0.38 8.34
CA GLY A 169 -6.22 -1.78 8.45
C GLY A 169 -5.05 -2.74 8.68
N LYS A 170 -3.96 -2.57 7.92
CA LYS A 170 -2.70 -3.30 8.07
C LYS A 170 -1.50 -2.38 7.77
N ALA A 171 -0.62 -2.21 8.74
CA ALA A 171 0.62 -1.44 8.58
C ALA A 171 1.83 -2.37 8.56
N THR A 172 2.81 -2.10 7.69
CA THR A 172 4.10 -2.79 7.64
C THR A 172 5.22 -1.76 7.51
N VAL A 173 6.24 -1.83 8.36
CA VAL A 173 7.43 -0.97 8.34
C VAL A 173 8.67 -1.84 8.25
N GLN A 174 9.38 -1.79 7.13
CA GLN A 174 10.47 -2.72 6.82
C GLN A 174 11.67 -2.04 6.14
N GLY A 175 12.76 -2.79 5.97
CA GLY A 175 13.99 -2.30 5.35
C GLY A 175 15.07 -2.03 6.39
N SER A 176 15.72 -0.87 6.34
CA SER A 176 16.82 -0.48 7.24
C SER A 176 16.34 -0.01 8.62
N VAL A 177 15.64 -0.86 9.36
CA VAL A 177 14.97 -0.52 10.63
C VAL A 177 15.71 -0.94 11.92
N GLY A 178 17.00 -1.29 11.82
CA GLY A 178 17.82 -1.70 12.97
C GLY A 178 17.28 -2.96 13.67
N ASP A 179 17.03 -2.87 14.97
CA ASP A 179 16.45 -3.95 15.80
C ASP A 179 14.94 -4.18 15.52
N GLY A 180 14.31 -3.28 14.77
CA GLY A 180 12.90 -3.32 14.40
C GLY A 180 11.94 -3.05 15.56
N ALA A 181 12.42 -2.67 16.75
CA ALA A 181 11.55 -2.42 17.91
C ALA A 181 10.66 -1.19 17.64
N TYR A 182 11.26 -0.10 17.18
CA TYR A 182 10.55 1.11 16.79
C TYR A 182 9.59 0.87 15.62
N ALA A 183 10.00 0.09 14.61
CA ALA A 183 9.15 -0.27 13.48
C ALA A 183 7.89 -1.02 13.92
N LYS A 184 8.03 -2.04 14.77
CA LYS A 184 6.88 -2.80 15.32
C LYS A 184 5.97 -1.95 16.18
N TRP A 185 6.53 -1.05 16.99
CA TRP A 185 5.72 -0.10 17.75
C TRP A 185 4.94 0.82 16.80
N LEU A 186 5.59 1.37 15.77
CA LEU A 186 4.97 2.26 14.79
C LEU A 186 3.85 1.57 14.01
N GLU A 187 4.03 0.31 13.60
CA GLU A 187 2.99 -0.50 12.96
C GLU A 187 1.73 -0.61 13.84
N ARG A 188 1.90 -0.96 15.12
CA ARG A 188 0.78 -1.07 16.08
C ARG A 188 0.11 0.28 16.28
N THR A 189 0.91 1.34 16.41
CA THR A 189 0.43 2.70 16.55
C THR A 189 -0.41 3.12 15.34
N MET A 190 0.04 2.83 14.11
CA MET A 190 -0.74 3.11 12.89
C MET A 190 -2.06 2.36 12.81
N MET A 191 -2.09 1.11 13.29
CA MET A 191 -3.27 0.26 13.29
C MET A 191 -4.25 0.56 14.44
N SER A 192 -3.85 1.37 15.40
CA SER A 192 -4.71 1.77 16.51
C SER A 192 -5.84 2.72 16.05
N ALA A 193 -6.92 2.78 16.84
CA ALA A 193 -8.05 3.65 16.54
C ALA A 193 -7.67 5.14 16.66
N HIS A 194 -8.39 6.01 15.95
CA HIS A 194 -8.16 7.46 15.92
C HIS A 194 -8.26 8.13 17.31
N THR A 195 -8.94 7.50 18.27
CA THR A 195 -9.19 8.03 19.61
C THR A 195 -8.33 7.38 20.70
N ALA A 196 -7.42 6.46 20.35
CA ALA A 196 -6.58 5.80 21.33
C ALA A 196 -5.41 6.72 21.71
N GLU A 197 -5.32 7.08 22.99
CA GLU A 197 -4.10 7.67 23.55
C GLU A 197 -2.96 6.67 23.34
N THR A 198 -1.92 7.09 22.63
CA THR A 198 -0.77 6.24 22.33
C THR A 198 0.38 6.68 23.23
N GLU A 199 0.95 5.75 23.99
CA GLU A 199 2.18 5.99 24.71
C GLU A 199 3.30 6.31 23.72
N GLU A 200 4.04 7.39 23.98
CA GLU A 200 5.23 7.73 23.20
C GLU A 200 6.23 6.57 23.27
N PHE A 201 6.97 6.34 22.18
CA PHE A 201 7.99 5.31 22.18
C PHE A 201 9.09 5.67 23.19
N SER A 202 9.25 4.85 24.24
CA SER A 202 10.36 4.92 25.18
C SER A 202 11.33 3.75 24.97
N GLU A 203 12.63 4.03 24.95
CA GLU A 203 13.68 3.01 24.77
C GLU A 203 13.75 2.00 25.94
N GLU A 204 13.04 2.25 27.05
CA GLU A 204 12.90 1.31 28.18
C GLU A 204 12.13 0.03 27.82
N PHE A 205 11.44 -0.01 26.67
CA PHE A 205 10.85 -1.24 26.13
C PHE A 205 11.89 -2.24 25.57
N VAL A 206 13.18 -1.91 25.61
CA VAL A 206 14.31 -2.80 25.28
C VAL A 206 14.76 -3.57 26.53
N GLY A 207 13.83 -4.35 27.10
CA GLY A 207 14.14 -5.30 28.15
C GLY A 207 14.89 -6.51 27.60
N GLY A 208 16.23 -6.48 27.65
CA GLY A 208 17.05 -7.62 27.25
C GLY A 208 18.54 -7.53 27.54
N GLY A 209 18.94 -6.81 28.58
CA GLY A 209 20.35 -6.69 28.97
C GLY A 209 20.55 -5.99 30.29
N THR A 210 19.92 -6.47 31.36
CA THR A 210 20.31 -6.10 32.73
C THR A 210 21.72 -6.63 32.99
N TYR A 211 22.75 -5.82 32.70
CA TYR A 211 24.03 -5.99 33.37
C TYR A 211 23.81 -5.66 34.84
N ARG A 212 23.83 -6.70 35.68
CA ARG A 212 24.03 -6.52 37.12
C ARG A 212 25.33 -5.75 37.30
N THR A 213 25.25 -4.48 37.62
CA THR A 213 26.33 -3.85 38.38
C THR A 213 26.21 -4.39 39.79
N CYS A 214 26.99 -5.44 40.09
CA CYS A 214 27.37 -5.70 41.47
C CYS A 214 28.09 -4.46 41.97
N SER A 215 27.39 -3.63 42.73
CA SER A 215 28.01 -2.74 43.69
C SER A 215 28.63 -3.65 44.75
N THR A 216 29.94 -3.88 44.64
CA THR A 216 30.75 -4.32 45.77
C THR A 216 31.30 -3.07 46.44
N ASP A 217 30.53 -2.55 47.40
CA ASP A 217 31.05 -1.76 48.51
C ASP A 217 30.98 -2.63 49.78
N ALA A 218 32.16 -3.03 50.27
CA ALA A 218 32.51 -3.46 51.63
C ALA A 218 33.94 -4.05 51.53
N ALA A 219 34.97 -3.58 52.24
CA ALA A 219 35.08 -2.77 53.45
C ALA A 219 36.40 -1.98 53.45
#